data_AF-A0A3D2BAX5-F1
#
_entry.id   AF-A0A3D2BAX5-F1
#
_cell.length_a   1.000
_cell.length_b   1.000
_cell.length_c   1.000
_cell.angle_alpha   90.00
_cell.angle_beta   90.00
_cell.angle_gamma   90.00
#
_symmetry.space_group_name_H-M   'P 1'
#
loop_
_entity.id
_entity.type
_entity.pdbx_description
1 polymer ?
#
loop_
_entity_poly.entity_id
_entity_poly.type
_entity_poly.pdbx_seq_one_letter_code
_entity_poly.pdbx_strand_id
1 'polypeptide(L)'
;MNKTDELRTARIDSLVTPAELAQRYPVSATVAEHVTTSRKRIEKILNGDDRRLLVIVGPCSIHDLDAAMDYAQRLKGLRDKHQSRLEIVMRTYFEKPRTVVGWKGLISDPDLNGSYRVNHGIQLARKLLLQVNELGVPTATEFLDMVTGQFIADLISWGAIGARTTESQIHR
;
A
#
# COMPACT_ATOMS: atom_id res chain seq x y z
N MET A 1 -2.31 -45.83 -3.43
CA MET A 1 -3.25 -44.83 -2.89
C MET A 1 -3.31 -43.68 -3.88
N ASN A 2 -4.49 -43.30 -4.37
CA ASN A 2 -4.60 -42.20 -5.34
C ASN A 2 -4.37 -40.87 -4.61
N LYS A 3 -3.45 -40.03 -5.10
CA LYS A 3 -3.27 -38.67 -4.57
C LYS A 3 -4.48 -37.85 -4.99
N THR A 4 -5.23 -37.32 -4.03
CA THR A 4 -6.41 -36.46 -4.27
C THR A 4 -6.16 -34.99 -3.95
N ASP A 5 -5.03 -34.67 -3.33
CA ASP A 5 -4.65 -33.31 -2.90
C ASP A 5 -3.41 -32.80 -3.66
N GLU A 6 -3.21 -31.48 -3.69
CA GLU A 6 -2.04 -30.78 -4.28
C GLU A 6 -1.77 -31.15 -5.75
N LEU A 7 -2.82 -31.51 -6.50
CA LEU A 7 -2.68 -31.97 -7.88
C LEU A 7 -2.27 -30.86 -8.86
N ARG A 8 -2.44 -29.60 -8.47
CA ARG A 8 -2.16 -28.40 -9.29
C ARG A 8 -1.46 -27.29 -8.50
N THR A 9 -0.73 -27.64 -7.45
CA THR A 9 -0.01 -26.67 -6.62
C THR A 9 1.50 -26.90 -6.72
N ALA A 10 2.25 -25.80 -6.67
CA ALA A 10 3.69 -25.82 -6.49
C ALA A 10 4.01 -24.99 -5.25
N ARG A 11 4.74 -25.58 -4.29
CA ARG A 11 5.19 -24.86 -3.11
C ARG A 11 6.27 -23.86 -3.54
N ILE A 12 6.04 -22.58 -3.24
CA ILE A 12 7.03 -21.51 -3.45
C ILE A 12 7.81 -21.30 -2.16
N ASP A 13 7.18 -20.77 -1.12
CA ASP A 13 7.78 -20.54 0.20
C ASP A 13 6.71 -20.34 1.28
N SER A 14 7.12 -20.27 2.54
CA SER A 14 6.29 -19.86 3.67
C SER A 14 6.37 -18.34 3.87
N LEU A 15 5.25 -17.69 4.20
CA LEU A 15 5.24 -16.26 4.50
C LEU A 15 5.70 -15.96 5.94
N VAL A 16 6.42 -14.86 6.11
CA VAL A 16 6.65 -14.24 7.43
C VAL A 16 5.31 -13.87 8.06
N THR A 17 5.21 -13.88 9.39
CA THR A 17 3.99 -13.44 10.06
C THR A 17 3.90 -11.91 10.09
N PRO A 18 2.68 -11.33 10.15
CA PRO A 18 2.50 -9.89 10.36
C PRO A 18 3.22 -9.36 11.60
N ALA A 19 3.20 -10.12 12.70
CA ALA A 19 3.85 -9.74 13.95
C ALA A 19 5.37 -9.65 13.83
N GLU A 20 6.02 -10.66 13.22
CA GLU A 20 7.46 -10.63 12.97
C GLU A 20 7.86 -9.48 12.06
N LEU A 21 7.06 -9.19 11.03
CA LEU A 21 7.32 -8.06 10.14
C LEU A 21 7.18 -6.72 10.88
N ALA A 22 6.13 -6.55 11.69
CA ALA A 22 5.92 -5.36 12.49
C ALA A 22 7.04 -5.14 13.52
N GLN A 23 7.61 -6.21 14.09
CA GLN A 23 8.78 -6.12 14.96
C GLN A 23 10.03 -5.64 14.22
N ARG A 24 10.26 -6.11 12.99
CA ARG A 24 11.40 -5.69 12.15
C ARG A 24 11.26 -4.25 11.65
N TYR A 25 10.03 -3.84 11.38
CA TYR A 25 9.69 -2.53 10.82
C TYR A 25 8.59 -1.88 11.67
N PRO A 26 8.94 -1.40 12.88
CA PRO A 26 7.96 -0.87 13.82
C PRO A 26 7.40 0.48 13.37
N VAL A 27 6.13 0.70 13.68
CA VAL A 27 5.51 2.02 13.50
C VAL A 27 5.92 2.89 14.68
N SER A 28 6.61 4.00 14.39
CA SER A 28 6.95 4.98 15.42
C SER A 28 5.70 5.74 15.89
N ALA A 29 5.75 6.30 17.10
CA ALA A 29 4.63 7.10 17.63
C ALA A 29 4.27 8.28 16.70
N THR A 30 5.28 8.91 16.09
CA THR A 30 5.09 10.01 15.12
C THR A 30 4.37 9.54 13.86
N VAL A 31 4.73 8.37 13.32
CA VAL A 31 4.05 7.80 12.15
C VAL A 31 2.62 7.41 12.49
N ALA A 32 2.40 6.77 13.64
CA ALA A 32 1.06 6.38 14.09
C ALA A 32 0.13 7.60 14.25
N GLU A 33 0.63 8.68 14.86
CA GLU A 33 -0.12 9.93 14.99
C GLU A 33 -0.38 10.56 13.62
N HIS A 34 0.61 10.59 12.72
CA HIS A 34 0.45 11.13 11.37
C HIS A 34 -0.62 10.40 10.56
N VAL A 35 -0.61 9.06 10.57
CA VAL A 35 -1.63 8.22 9.92
C VAL A 35 -3.00 8.48 10.54
N THR A 36 -3.09 8.50 11.87
CA THR A 36 -4.36 8.70 12.60
C THR A 36 -4.95 10.08 12.30
N THR A 37 -4.13 11.13 12.35
CA THR A 37 -4.56 12.49 12.04
C THR A 37 -4.92 12.65 10.56
N SER A 38 -4.21 11.99 9.65
CA SER A 38 -4.54 11.99 8.22
C SER A 38 -5.89 11.30 7.95
N ARG A 39 -6.16 10.15 8.58
CA ARG A 39 -7.47 9.49 8.54
C ARG A 39 -8.61 10.40 9.02
N LYS A 40 -8.42 11.07 10.16
CA LYS A 40 -9.41 12.04 10.69
C LYS A 40 -9.67 13.21 9.74
N ARG A 41 -8.63 13.72 9.06
CA ARG A 41 -8.79 14.79 8.06
C ARG A 41 -9.58 14.30 6.85
N ILE A 42 -9.27 13.11 6.36
CA ILE A 42 -9.97 12.47 5.24
C ILE A 42 -11.44 12.23 5.61
N GLU A 43 -11.71 11.70 6.79
CA GLU A 43 -13.08 11.50 7.32
C GLU A 43 -13.88 12.80 7.34
N LYS A 44 -13.31 13.91 7.86
CA LYS A 44 -13.97 15.22 7.84
C LYS A 44 -14.29 15.72 6.43
N ILE A 45 -13.42 15.45 5.45
CA ILE A 45 -13.69 15.81 4.05
C ILE A 45 -14.85 14.97 3.50
N LEU A 46 -14.85 13.66 3.75
CA LEU A 46 -15.91 12.75 3.28
C LEU A 46 -17.27 13.06 3.91
N ASN A 47 -17.29 13.53 5.17
CA ASN A 47 -18.50 13.95 5.86
C ASN A 47 -18.95 15.39 5.51
N GLY A 48 -18.13 16.15 4.78
CA GLY A 48 -18.42 17.54 4.37
C GLY A 48 -18.11 18.61 5.42
N ASP A 49 -17.51 18.24 6.55
CA ASP A 49 -17.07 19.14 7.62
C ASP A 49 -15.80 19.94 7.26
N ASP A 50 -15.00 19.41 6.32
CA ASP A 50 -13.85 20.07 5.73
C ASP A 50 -14.07 20.23 4.22
N ARG A 51 -14.00 21.47 3.72
CA ARG A 51 -14.27 21.81 2.32
C ARG A 51 -13.07 21.61 1.39
N ARG A 52 -11.92 21.16 1.92
CA ARG A 52 -10.74 20.85 1.11
C ARG A 52 -11.01 19.67 0.17
N LEU A 53 -10.31 19.64 -0.96
CA LEU A 53 -10.37 18.53 -1.90
C LEU A 53 -9.38 17.44 -1.49
N LEU A 54 -9.86 16.21 -1.31
CA LEU A 54 -9.00 15.02 -1.20
C LEU A 54 -8.40 14.68 -2.56
N VAL A 55 -7.06 14.59 -2.63
CA VAL A 55 -6.34 14.29 -3.87
C VAL A 55 -5.46 13.07 -3.66
N ILE A 56 -5.89 11.94 -4.22
CA ILE A 56 -5.07 10.72 -4.29
C ILE A 56 -4.24 10.76 -5.57
N VAL A 57 -2.93 10.97 -5.47
CA VAL A 57 -2.06 11.20 -6.63
C VAL A 57 -0.71 10.51 -6.47
N GLY A 58 -0.19 9.93 -7.55
CA GLY A 58 1.09 9.22 -7.56
C GLY A 58 1.21 8.23 -8.71
N PRO A 59 2.28 7.43 -8.74
CA PRO A 59 2.52 6.41 -9.76
C PRO A 59 1.36 5.41 -9.89
N CYS A 60 1.18 4.85 -11.09
CA CYS A 60 0.14 3.83 -11.29
C CYS A 60 0.40 2.57 -10.44
N SER A 61 1.67 2.17 -10.36
CA SER A 61 2.21 1.09 -9.51
C SER A 61 3.68 1.39 -9.21
N ILE A 62 4.12 1.15 -7.98
CA ILE A 62 5.51 1.32 -7.55
C ILE A 62 6.30 0.08 -7.92
N HIS A 63 7.42 0.26 -8.61
CA HIS A 63 8.38 -0.79 -8.96
C HIS A 63 9.82 -0.42 -8.57
N ASP A 64 10.06 0.84 -8.22
CA ASP A 64 11.35 1.41 -7.84
C ASP A 64 11.15 2.26 -6.58
N LEU A 65 11.86 1.92 -5.50
CA LEU A 65 11.73 2.57 -4.20
C LEU A 65 12.39 3.95 -4.18
N ASP A 66 13.51 4.12 -4.87
CA ASP A 66 14.25 5.38 -4.88
C ASP A 66 13.46 6.43 -5.67
N ALA A 67 12.91 6.03 -6.82
CA ALA A 67 12.01 6.88 -7.59
C ALA A 67 10.72 7.22 -6.81
N ALA A 68 10.19 6.27 -6.04
CA ALA A 68 9.02 6.52 -5.19
C ALA A 68 9.32 7.53 -4.07
N MET A 69 10.49 7.46 -3.43
CA MET A 69 10.90 8.41 -2.40
C MET A 69 11.23 9.79 -2.97
N ASP A 70 11.87 9.90 -4.14
CA ASP A 70 12.06 11.19 -4.83
C ASP A 70 10.70 11.83 -5.15
N TYR A 71 9.75 11.04 -5.64
CA TYR A 71 8.38 11.52 -5.87
C TYR A 71 7.73 12.01 -4.57
N ALA A 72 7.84 11.25 -3.48
CA ALA A 72 7.28 11.62 -2.18
C ALA A 72 7.87 12.94 -1.65
N GLN A 73 9.18 13.15 -1.81
CA GLN A 73 9.88 14.37 -1.41
C GLN A 73 9.37 15.60 -2.16
N ARG A 74 9.14 15.48 -3.47
CA ARG A 74 8.55 16.55 -4.29
C ARG A 74 7.08 16.78 -3.92
N LEU A 75 6.32 15.71 -3.69
CA LEU A 75 4.92 15.79 -3.31
C LEU A 75 4.73 16.46 -1.95
N LYS A 76 5.64 16.24 -1.00
CA LYS A 76 5.63 16.91 0.31
C LYS A 76 5.62 18.43 0.17
N GLY A 77 6.46 18.99 -0.70
CA GLY A 77 6.50 20.43 -0.97
C GLY A 77 5.16 20.96 -1.51
N LEU A 78 4.51 20.21 -2.41
CA LEU A 78 3.19 20.57 -2.95
C LEU A 78 2.08 20.43 -1.89
N ARG A 79 2.15 19.38 -1.07
CA ARG A 79 1.23 19.16 0.05
C ARG A 79 1.24 20.34 1.00
N ASP A 80 2.43 20.81 1.39
CA ASP A 80 2.57 21.94 2.33
C ASP A 80 2.10 23.25 1.70
N LYS A 81 2.44 23.49 0.44
CA LYS A 81 2.02 24.68 -0.31
C LYS A 81 0.50 24.78 -0.45
N HIS A 82 -0.18 23.66 -0.65
CA HIS A 82 -1.61 23.62 -0.95
C HIS A 82 -2.50 23.15 0.21
N GLN A 83 -1.94 22.98 1.41
CA GLN A 83 -2.63 22.37 2.56
C GLN A 83 -3.94 23.07 2.98
N SER A 84 -4.09 24.36 2.68
CA SER A 84 -5.31 25.13 2.99
C SER A 84 -6.49 24.80 2.09
N ARG A 85 -6.25 24.14 0.94
CA ARG A 85 -7.28 23.80 -0.06
C ARG A 85 -7.31 22.32 -0.43
N LEU A 86 -6.19 21.62 -0.29
CA LEU A 86 -6.05 20.21 -0.70
C LEU A 86 -5.58 19.36 0.48
N GLU A 87 -6.15 18.17 0.61
CA GLU A 87 -5.56 17.06 1.38
C GLU A 87 -4.92 16.09 0.38
N ILE A 88 -3.61 16.26 0.16
CA ILE A 88 -2.85 15.44 -0.79
C ILE A 88 -2.36 14.17 -0.09
N VAL A 89 -2.67 13.03 -0.70
CA VAL A 89 -2.27 11.68 -0.26
C VAL A 89 -1.55 10.98 -1.40
N MET A 90 -0.39 10.40 -1.12
CA MET A 90 0.39 9.70 -2.14
C MET A 90 -0.26 8.36 -2.50
N ARG A 91 -0.48 8.14 -3.79
CA ARG A 91 -0.85 6.82 -4.33
C ARG A 91 0.36 5.89 -4.28
N THR A 92 0.29 4.87 -3.44
CA THR A 92 1.34 3.87 -3.19
C THR A 92 0.85 2.45 -3.53
N TYR A 93 0.44 2.23 -4.78
CA TYR A 93 -0.09 0.93 -5.22
C TYR A 93 1.07 0.02 -5.60
N PHE A 94 1.07 -1.22 -5.13
CA PHE A 94 2.16 -2.18 -5.39
C PHE A 94 1.89 -3.09 -6.59
N GLU A 95 0.64 -3.26 -6.96
CA GLU A 95 0.24 -4.19 -8.01
C GLU A 95 -0.83 -3.54 -8.91
N LYS A 96 -0.96 -4.07 -10.12
CA LYS A 96 -2.03 -3.71 -11.06
C LYS A 96 -2.71 -5.00 -11.50
N PRO A 97 -4.00 -5.22 -11.20
CA PRO A 97 -4.72 -6.40 -11.67
C PRO A 97 -4.73 -6.47 -13.21
N ARG A 98 -4.36 -7.62 -13.77
CA ARG A 98 -4.28 -7.86 -15.23
C ARG A 98 -4.95 -9.19 -15.58
N THR A 99 -5.60 -9.22 -16.74
CA THR A 99 -6.15 -10.45 -17.36
C THR A 99 -5.13 -11.19 -18.22
N VAL A 100 -4.03 -10.53 -18.58
CA VAL A 100 -2.92 -11.09 -19.38
C VAL A 100 -1.69 -11.33 -18.52
N VAL A 101 -0.79 -12.21 -18.98
CA VAL A 101 0.50 -12.46 -18.34
C VAL A 101 1.34 -11.17 -18.38
N GLY A 102 1.98 -10.86 -17.26
CA GLY A 102 2.84 -9.70 -17.09
C GLY A 102 3.31 -9.60 -15.64
N TRP A 103 4.12 -8.58 -15.36
CA TRP A 103 4.62 -8.34 -14.01
C TRP A 103 3.48 -8.21 -12.99
N LYS A 104 3.61 -8.95 -11.88
CA LYS A 104 2.57 -9.10 -10.86
C LYS A 104 2.53 -7.96 -9.85
N GLY A 105 3.64 -7.23 -9.70
CA GLY A 105 3.74 -6.11 -8.77
C GLY A 105 4.89 -6.29 -7.79
N LEU A 106 5.20 -5.24 -7.03
CA LEU A 106 6.39 -5.18 -6.18
C LEU A 106 6.34 -6.19 -5.03
N ILE A 107 5.15 -6.42 -4.46
CA ILE A 107 4.97 -7.39 -3.39
C ILE A 107 5.20 -8.80 -3.93
N SER A 108 4.57 -9.14 -5.05
CA SER A 108 4.68 -10.47 -5.64
C SER A 108 6.06 -10.75 -6.26
N ASP A 109 6.64 -9.82 -7.02
CA ASP A 109 7.87 -10.01 -7.80
C ASP A 109 8.76 -8.75 -7.74
N PRO A 110 9.44 -8.52 -6.60
CA PRO A 110 10.16 -7.26 -6.34
C PRO A 110 11.34 -7.00 -7.28
N ASP A 111 11.94 -8.05 -7.85
CA ASP A 111 13.14 -7.94 -8.70
C ASP A 111 12.83 -7.90 -10.19
N LEU A 112 11.55 -7.86 -10.56
CA LEU A 112 11.08 -7.79 -11.95
C LEU A 112 11.61 -8.94 -12.82
N ASN A 113 11.88 -10.11 -12.22
CA ASN A 113 12.53 -11.25 -12.88
C ASN A 113 11.76 -12.57 -12.73
N GLY A 114 10.56 -12.55 -12.15
CA GLY A 114 9.73 -13.74 -11.95
C GLY A 114 10.24 -14.68 -10.85
N SER A 115 11.04 -14.18 -9.91
CA SER A 115 11.56 -14.98 -8.78
C SER A 115 10.53 -15.17 -7.66
N TYR A 116 9.45 -14.39 -7.65
CA TYR A 116 8.35 -14.46 -6.69
C TYR A 116 8.79 -14.38 -5.21
N ARG A 117 9.77 -13.52 -4.90
CA ARG A 117 10.28 -13.33 -3.54
C ARG A 117 9.31 -12.50 -2.68
N VAL A 118 8.14 -13.04 -2.38
CA VAL A 118 7.04 -12.32 -1.70
C VAL A 118 7.45 -11.77 -0.34
N ASN A 119 8.19 -12.54 0.47
CA ASN A 119 8.72 -12.07 1.75
C ASN A 119 9.62 -10.84 1.60
N HIS A 120 10.40 -10.75 0.51
CA HIS A 120 11.21 -9.57 0.22
C HIS A 120 10.33 -8.40 -0.21
N GLY A 121 9.35 -8.64 -1.10
CA GLY A 121 8.43 -7.61 -1.58
C GLY A 121 7.59 -6.97 -0.46
N ILE A 122 7.06 -7.77 0.46
CA ILE A 122 6.31 -7.27 1.64
C ILE A 122 7.21 -6.38 2.52
N GLN A 123 8.47 -6.78 2.74
CA GLN A 123 9.43 -5.97 3.51
C GLN A 123 9.72 -4.63 2.82
N LEU A 124 9.95 -4.64 1.50
CA LEU A 124 10.18 -3.42 0.72
C LEU A 124 8.96 -2.49 0.75
N ALA A 125 7.76 -3.04 0.56
CA ALA A 125 6.51 -2.28 0.61
C ALA A 125 6.33 -1.61 1.98
N ARG A 126 6.47 -2.37 3.08
CA ARG A 126 6.33 -1.82 4.44
C ARG A 126 7.39 -0.76 4.74
N LYS A 127 8.65 -1.00 4.37
CA LYS A 127 9.74 -0.03 4.55
C LYS A 127 9.44 1.28 3.81
N LEU A 128 9.01 1.21 2.56
CA LEU A 128 8.66 2.40 1.79
C LEU A 128 7.50 3.17 2.44
N LEU A 129 6.44 2.48 2.86
CA LEU A 129 5.30 3.13 3.51
C LEU A 129 5.68 3.81 4.83
N LEU A 130 6.59 3.22 5.62
CA LEU A 130 7.16 3.87 6.79
C LEU A 130 7.89 5.16 6.40
N GLN A 131 8.83 5.08 5.45
CA GLN A 131 9.63 6.24 5.02
C GLN A 131 8.76 7.39 4.47
N VAL A 132 7.72 7.08 3.68
CA VAL A 132 6.79 8.10 3.14
C VAL A 132 5.98 8.75 4.26
N ASN A 133 5.52 7.98 5.25
CA ASN A 133 4.82 8.55 6.40
C ASN A 133 5.75 9.34 7.34
N GLU A 134 7.00 8.90 7.54
CA GLU A 134 8.02 9.63 8.31
C GLU A 134 8.34 10.99 7.68
N LEU A 135 8.32 11.07 6.36
CA LEU A 135 8.43 12.31 5.60
C LEU A 135 7.20 13.25 5.79
N GLY A 136 6.12 12.75 6.40
CA GLY A 136 4.88 13.49 6.64
C GLY A 136 3.94 13.50 5.43
N VAL A 137 4.06 12.54 4.52
CA VAL A 137 3.14 12.34 3.40
C VAL A 137 2.26 11.12 3.69
N PRO A 138 0.92 11.25 3.77
CA PRO A 138 0.06 10.08 3.99
C PRO A 138 0.02 9.21 2.73
N THR A 139 -0.18 7.90 2.91
CA THR A 139 -0.19 6.91 1.84
C THR A 139 -1.58 6.34 1.56
N ALA A 140 -1.80 5.95 0.30
CA ALA A 140 -3.04 5.36 -0.17
C ALA A 140 -2.75 4.16 -1.08
N THR A 141 -3.38 3.01 -0.80
CA THR A 141 -3.21 1.79 -1.59
C THR A 141 -4.54 1.17 -2.01
N GLU A 142 -4.49 0.18 -2.88
CA GLU A 142 -5.62 -0.72 -3.20
C GLU A 142 -5.37 -2.07 -2.52
N PHE A 143 -6.40 -2.63 -1.87
CA PHE A 143 -6.34 -3.94 -1.26
C PHE A 143 -6.95 -4.98 -2.22
N LEU A 144 -6.10 -5.84 -2.77
CA LEU A 144 -6.46 -6.84 -3.80
C LEU A 144 -6.78 -8.23 -3.23
N ASP A 145 -6.40 -8.47 -1.98
CA ASP A 145 -6.59 -9.73 -1.27
C ASP A 145 -6.77 -9.47 0.24
N MET A 146 -7.09 -10.53 1.00
CA MET A 146 -7.42 -10.43 2.44
C MET A 146 -6.20 -10.58 3.36
N VAL A 147 -5.03 -10.87 2.79
CA VAL A 147 -3.81 -11.25 3.51
C VAL A 147 -2.85 -10.06 3.57
N THR A 148 -2.59 -9.40 2.44
CA THR A 148 -1.65 -8.29 2.30
C THR A 148 -1.97 -7.15 3.27
N GLY A 149 -3.26 -6.88 3.51
CA GLY A 149 -3.71 -5.86 4.46
C GLY A 149 -3.14 -6.05 5.88
N GLN A 150 -2.93 -7.29 6.33
CA GLN A 150 -2.39 -7.59 7.66
C GLN A 150 -0.94 -7.08 7.84
N PHE A 151 -0.21 -6.86 6.75
CA PHE A 151 1.21 -6.47 6.79
C PHE A 151 1.45 -4.97 6.67
N ILE A 152 0.49 -4.21 6.15
CA ILE A 152 0.71 -2.81 5.77
C ILE A 152 -0.43 -1.84 6.13
N ALA A 153 -1.62 -2.33 6.51
CA ALA A 153 -2.80 -1.47 6.69
C ALA A 153 -2.63 -0.44 7.83
N ASP A 154 -1.76 -0.70 8.80
CA ASP A 154 -1.38 0.23 9.87
C ASP A 154 -0.70 1.51 9.35
N LEU A 155 -0.20 1.50 8.11
CA LEU A 155 0.51 2.62 7.47
C LEU A 155 -0.33 3.35 6.41
N ILE A 156 -1.54 2.89 6.13
CA ILE A 156 -2.41 3.40 5.06
C ILE A 156 -3.44 4.40 5.60
N SER A 157 -3.51 5.59 5.01
CA SER A 157 -4.49 6.62 5.38
C SER A 157 -5.78 6.57 4.57
N TRP A 158 -5.75 5.98 3.37
CA TRP A 158 -6.94 5.74 2.54
C TRP A 158 -6.78 4.46 1.71
N GLY A 159 -7.82 3.63 1.65
CA GLY A 159 -7.82 2.37 0.90
C GLY A 159 -8.83 2.38 -0.25
N ALA A 160 -8.46 1.75 -1.37
CA ALA A 160 -9.38 1.46 -2.47
C ALA A 160 -9.75 -0.03 -2.52
N ILE A 161 -10.99 -0.28 -2.91
CA ILE A 161 -11.41 -1.54 -3.52
C ILE A 161 -11.70 -1.25 -5.00
N GLY A 162 -10.99 -1.91 -5.90
CA GLY A 162 -11.06 -1.65 -7.33
C GLY A 162 -12.38 -2.04 -7.98
N ALA A 163 -12.60 -1.54 -9.20
CA ALA A 163 -13.81 -1.81 -9.97
C ALA A 163 -14.06 -3.31 -10.23
N ARG A 164 -13.01 -4.14 -10.27
CA ARG A 164 -13.13 -5.60 -10.48
C ARG A 164 -13.49 -6.37 -9.21
N THR A 165 -13.36 -5.75 -8.04
CA THR A 165 -13.55 -6.40 -6.73
C THR A 165 -14.62 -5.73 -5.87
N THR A 166 -15.16 -4.57 -6.28
CA THR A 166 -16.21 -3.85 -5.52
C THR A 166 -17.51 -4.65 -5.33
N GLU A 167 -17.80 -5.60 -6.23
CA GLU A 167 -18.96 -6.50 -6.10
C GLU A 167 -18.64 -7.81 -5.36
N SER A 168 -17.36 -8.06 -5.08
CA SER A 168 -16.93 -9.25 -4.35
C SER A 168 -17.30 -9.11 -2.87
N GLN A 169 -18.13 -10.03 -2.37
CA GLN A 169 -18.60 -10.02 -0.98
C GLN A 169 -17.45 -10.04 0.04
N ILE A 170 -16.37 -10.78 -0.22
CA ILE A 170 -15.23 -10.86 0.71
C ILE A 170 -14.43 -9.54 0.79
N HIS A 171 -14.54 -8.68 -0.22
CA HIS A 171 -13.87 -7.38 -0.25
C HIS A 171 -14.73 -6.25 0.35
N ARG A 172 -16.05 -6.47 0.51
CA ARG A 172 -16.98 -5.50 1.10
C ARG A 172 -16.98 -5.62 2.63
#